data_AF-A0A953NN46-F1
#
_entry.id   AF-A0A953NN46-F1
#
_cell.length_a   1.000
_cell.length_b   1.000
_cell.length_c   1.000
_cell.angle_alpha   90.00
_cell.angle_beta   90.00
_cell.angle_gamma   90.00
#
_symmetry.space_group_name_H-M   'P 1'
#
loop_
_entity.id
_entity.type
_entity.pdbx_description
1 polymer ?
#
loop_
_entity_poly.entity_id
_entity_poly.type
_entity_poly.pdbx_seq_one_letter_code
_entity_poly.pdbx_strand_id
1 'polypeptide(L)'
;MSDFGSLSHCTVDGDGGARGRARLRRSRALLASIVLEAAAVAAMLVWPLVTPAVLSPQLAVTPLPSFQGLAKPHVARPEPNRDPGPRLISGRSYQPPRIPQYVDTTPDAAPPTIGEEPGISNEKRSLGWDVGERRESVANIVPPPPSVPRKISKGVMDALLIHRVQPEYPLAARVMRLSGTVNLRAIIGTDGAVRELQVLSGNALLVNAALAAVRQWRYQPTRLSSQPVEVETHITVTFVFE
;
A
#
# COMPACT_ATOMS: atom_id res chain seq x y z
N MET A 1 -0.62 -56.50 81.97
CA MET A 1 -1.29 -55.48 82.80
C MET A 1 -0.37 -54.27 82.85
N SER A 2 -0.73 -53.18 82.17
CA SER A 2 -1.34 -51.98 82.81
C SER A 2 -0.31 -51.34 83.74
N ASP A 3 0.22 -50.13 83.50
CA ASP A 3 -0.54 -48.88 83.48
C ASP A 3 0.31 -47.75 82.86
N PHE A 4 -0.13 -47.20 81.73
CA PHE A 4 0.22 -45.83 81.31
C PHE A 4 -1.03 -44.97 81.52
N GLY A 5 -1.29 -44.66 82.79
CA GLY A 5 -2.26 -43.66 83.20
C GLY A 5 -1.56 -42.36 83.52
N SER A 6 -2.06 -41.28 82.92
CA SER A 6 -1.83 -39.88 83.30
C SER A 6 -0.57 -39.22 82.74
N LEU A 7 -0.74 -38.49 81.61
CA LEU A 7 -0.26 -37.11 81.42
C LEU A 7 -0.97 -36.48 80.20
N SER A 8 -2.31 -36.60 80.13
CA SER A 8 -3.16 -35.89 79.15
C SER A 8 -3.72 -34.58 79.70
N HIS A 9 -3.18 -34.10 80.82
CA HIS A 9 -3.66 -32.91 81.50
C HIS A 9 -2.78 -31.70 81.13
N CYS A 10 -2.97 -31.16 79.92
CA CYS A 10 -2.58 -29.81 79.52
C CYS A 10 -2.98 -29.52 78.06
N THR A 11 -4.27 -29.64 77.72
CA THR A 11 -4.79 -28.94 76.55
C THR A 11 -5.70 -27.83 77.03
N VAL A 12 -5.11 -26.63 77.06
CA VAL A 12 -5.76 -25.33 77.18
C VAL A 12 -7.14 -25.35 76.51
N ASP A 13 -8.16 -25.18 77.33
CA ASP A 13 -9.53 -25.00 76.91
C ASP A 13 -9.60 -23.76 76.00
N GLY A 14 -9.78 -24.01 74.70
CA GLY A 14 -9.80 -22.96 73.70
C GLY A 14 -11.19 -22.36 73.60
N ASP A 15 -11.39 -21.20 74.24
CA ASP A 15 -12.61 -20.40 74.19
C ASP A 15 -13.21 -20.34 72.76
N GLY A 16 -14.29 -21.10 72.56
CA GLY A 16 -15.01 -21.17 71.29
C GLY A 16 -15.68 -19.84 70.91
N GLY A 17 -15.98 -18.99 71.90
CA GLY A 17 -16.62 -17.69 71.71
C GLY A 17 -15.70 -16.66 71.04
N ALA A 18 -14.41 -16.68 71.35
CA ALA A 18 -13.41 -15.84 70.67
C ALA A 18 -13.24 -16.25 69.20
N ARG A 19 -13.25 -17.55 68.90
CA ARG A 19 -13.10 -18.10 67.54
C ARG A 19 -14.31 -17.79 66.65
N GLY A 20 -15.53 -17.81 67.20
CA GLY A 20 -16.75 -17.45 66.47
C GLY A 20 -16.79 -15.97 66.06
N ARG A 21 -16.44 -15.06 66.98
CA ARG A 21 -16.39 -13.62 66.70
C ARG A 21 -15.30 -13.25 65.68
N ALA A 22 -14.16 -13.94 65.70
CA ALA A 22 -13.10 -13.76 64.72
C ALA A 22 -13.51 -14.23 63.31
N ARG A 23 -14.23 -15.36 63.19
CA ARG A 23 -14.74 -15.86 61.90
C ARG A 23 -15.78 -14.92 61.30
N LEU A 24 -16.67 -14.35 62.11
CA LEU A 24 -17.68 -13.39 61.62
C LEU A 24 -17.06 -12.07 61.14
N ARG A 25 -16.00 -11.60 61.80
CA ARG A 25 -15.25 -10.41 61.34
C ARG A 25 -14.50 -10.69 60.03
N ARG A 26 -13.91 -11.88 59.89
CA ARG A 26 -13.22 -12.31 58.66
C ARG A 26 -14.19 -12.52 57.50
N SER A 27 -15.36 -13.12 57.73
CA SER A 27 -16.37 -13.30 56.67
C SER A 27 -16.94 -11.96 56.22
N ARG A 28 -17.16 -11.01 57.13
CA ARG A 28 -17.54 -9.63 56.78
C ARG A 28 -16.47 -8.90 55.97
N ALA A 29 -15.20 -9.07 56.32
CA ALA A 29 -14.08 -8.48 55.58
C ALA A 29 -13.95 -9.07 54.17
N LEU A 30 -14.11 -10.40 54.02
CA LEU A 30 -14.10 -11.06 52.71
C LEU A 30 -15.27 -10.62 51.83
N LEU A 31 -16.49 -10.55 52.39
CA LEU A 31 -17.66 -10.05 51.66
C LEU A 31 -17.47 -8.59 51.23
N ALA A 32 -16.91 -7.74 52.10
CA ALA A 32 -16.61 -6.36 51.75
C ALA A 32 -15.61 -6.24 50.59
N SER A 33 -14.55 -7.07 50.57
CA SER A 33 -13.58 -7.10 49.47
C SER A 33 -14.21 -7.55 48.15
N ILE A 34 -15.01 -8.61 48.17
CA ILE A 34 -15.70 -9.13 46.98
C ILE A 34 -16.67 -8.07 46.42
N VAL A 35 -17.41 -7.39 47.29
CA VAL A 35 -18.32 -6.31 46.86
C VAL A 35 -17.55 -5.13 46.28
N LEU A 36 -16.42 -4.75 46.88
CA LEU A 36 -15.58 -3.67 46.38
C LEU A 36 -14.95 -3.99 45.01
N GLU A 37 -14.44 -5.21 44.82
CA GLU A 37 -13.90 -5.67 43.53
C GLU A 37 -14.99 -5.75 42.47
N ALA A 38 -16.16 -6.31 42.80
CA ALA A 38 -17.30 -6.38 41.89
C ALA A 38 -17.78 -4.98 41.47
N ALA A 39 -17.81 -4.01 42.40
CA ALA A 39 -18.15 -2.63 42.10
C ALA A 39 -17.12 -1.96 41.20
N ALA A 40 -15.82 -2.20 41.40
CA ALA A 40 -14.76 -1.67 40.55
C ALA A 40 -14.84 -2.23 39.12
N VAL A 41 -15.07 -3.54 38.96
CA VAL A 41 -15.24 -4.18 37.65
C VAL A 41 -16.51 -3.65 36.96
N ALA A 42 -17.62 -3.53 37.69
CA ALA A 42 -18.85 -2.96 37.16
C ALA A 42 -18.64 -1.50 36.71
N ALA A 43 -17.93 -0.68 37.50
CA ALA A 43 -17.59 0.68 37.11
C ALA A 43 -16.72 0.71 35.84
N MET A 44 -15.73 -0.17 35.73
CA MET A 44 -14.85 -0.25 34.55
C MET A 44 -15.59 -0.70 33.28
N LEU A 45 -16.64 -1.51 33.43
CA LEU A 45 -17.52 -1.90 32.32
C LEU A 45 -18.52 -0.81 31.95
N VAL A 46 -19.07 -0.09 32.93
CA VAL A 46 -20.10 0.95 32.72
C VAL A 46 -19.48 2.27 32.27
N TRP A 47 -18.28 2.61 32.75
CA TRP A 47 -17.55 3.83 32.39
C TRP A 47 -17.46 4.07 30.86
N PRO A 48 -17.03 3.10 30.03
CA PRO A 48 -16.98 3.29 28.57
C PRO A 48 -18.36 3.35 27.90
N LEU A 49 -19.44 2.91 28.55
CA LEU A 49 -20.82 3.09 28.05
C LEU A 49 -21.41 4.46 28.41
N VAL A 50 -21.04 5.02 29.57
CA VAL A 50 -21.60 6.28 30.09
C VAL A 50 -20.81 7.49 29.63
N THR A 51 -19.49 7.36 29.45
CA THR A 51 -18.79 8.34 28.61
C THR A 51 -19.26 8.08 27.18
N PRO A 52 -20.00 8.99 26.52
CA PRO A 52 -20.20 8.86 25.09
C PRO A 52 -18.79 8.75 24.51
N ALA A 53 -18.47 7.58 23.98
CA ALA A 53 -17.20 7.35 23.35
C ALA A 53 -16.92 8.57 22.48
N VAL A 54 -15.84 9.28 22.76
CA VAL A 54 -15.25 10.23 21.82
C VAL A 54 -14.65 9.37 20.70
N LEU A 55 -15.49 8.60 20.01
CA LEU A 55 -15.37 8.36 18.60
C LEU A 55 -15.34 9.77 18.04
N SER A 56 -14.13 10.22 17.71
CA SER A 56 -13.94 11.40 16.89
C SER A 56 -14.95 11.31 15.75
N PRO A 57 -15.83 12.31 15.55
CA PRO A 57 -16.76 12.29 14.44
C PRO A 57 -15.95 12.53 13.17
N GLN A 58 -15.22 11.52 12.69
CA GLN A 58 -14.66 11.47 11.35
C GLN A 58 -15.72 11.04 10.34
N LEU A 59 -17.00 11.08 10.72
CA LEU A 59 -18.15 10.97 9.83
C LEU A 59 -19.00 12.24 9.93
N ALA A 60 -18.49 13.35 9.42
CA ALA A 60 -19.33 14.35 8.77
C ALA A 60 -18.43 15.30 7.98
N VAL A 61 -18.73 15.42 6.68
CA VAL A 61 -18.10 16.30 5.69
C VAL A 61 -16.93 15.65 4.96
N THR A 62 -17.24 14.68 4.09
CA THR A 62 -16.65 14.78 2.75
C THR A 62 -17.16 16.09 2.15
N PRO A 63 -16.34 17.13 1.93
CA PRO A 63 -16.77 18.18 1.03
C PRO A 63 -17.00 17.50 -0.31
N LEU A 64 -18.24 17.52 -0.81
CA LEU A 64 -18.44 17.28 -2.24
C LEU A 64 -17.50 18.27 -2.93
N PRO A 65 -16.58 17.82 -3.81
CA PRO A 65 -15.83 18.75 -4.62
C PRO A 65 -16.87 19.61 -5.35
N SER A 66 -16.71 20.93 -5.28
CA SER A 66 -17.43 21.81 -6.17
C SER A 66 -17.02 21.41 -7.58
N PHE A 67 -17.84 20.62 -8.28
CA PHE A 67 -17.79 20.57 -9.74
C PHE A 67 -18.30 21.94 -10.22
N GLN A 68 -17.50 22.98 -10.00
CA GLN A 68 -17.45 24.08 -10.95
C GLN A 68 -16.86 23.44 -12.20
N GLY A 69 -17.75 23.02 -13.09
CA GLY A 69 -17.39 22.75 -14.46
C GLY A 69 -16.50 23.90 -14.92
N LEU A 70 -15.28 23.54 -15.30
CA LEU A 70 -14.33 24.45 -15.90
C LEU A 70 -14.95 24.93 -17.22
N ALA A 71 -15.81 25.95 -17.14
CA ALA A 71 -16.02 26.86 -18.24
C ALA A 71 -14.67 27.55 -18.44
N LYS A 72 -13.78 26.88 -19.18
CA LYS A 72 -12.59 27.50 -19.74
C LYS A 72 -13.09 28.80 -20.39
N PRO A 73 -12.53 29.97 -20.07
CA PRO A 73 -12.68 31.12 -20.94
C PRO A 73 -12.21 30.62 -22.30
N HIS A 74 -13.13 30.52 -23.25
CA HIS A 74 -12.72 30.30 -24.62
C HIS A 74 -11.94 31.55 -24.98
N VAL A 75 -10.62 31.47 -24.88
CA VAL A 75 -9.73 32.35 -25.62
C VAL A 75 -10.27 32.27 -27.04
N ALA A 76 -10.77 33.40 -27.54
CA ALA A 76 -11.28 33.50 -28.89
C ALA A 76 -10.18 32.98 -29.81
N ARG A 77 -10.37 31.76 -30.32
CA ARG A 77 -9.55 31.23 -31.39
C ARG A 77 -9.70 32.23 -32.54
N PRO A 78 -8.60 32.75 -33.13
CA PRO A 78 -8.74 33.58 -34.31
C PRO A 78 -9.55 32.80 -35.33
N GLU A 79 -10.69 33.34 -35.76
CA GLU A 79 -11.48 32.71 -36.83
C GLU A 79 -10.56 32.52 -38.03
N PRO A 80 -10.44 31.30 -38.58
CA PRO A 80 -9.87 31.15 -39.90
C PRO A 80 -10.84 31.86 -40.86
N ASN A 81 -10.30 32.82 -41.60
CA ASN A 81 -10.98 33.61 -42.63
C ASN A 81 -11.93 32.70 -43.43
N ARG A 82 -13.24 32.80 -43.17
CA ARG A 82 -14.25 32.02 -43.89
C ARG A 82 -14.54 32.74 -45.20
N ASP A 83 -14.01 32.19 -46.29
CA ASP A 83 -14.52 32.48 -47.62
C ASP A 83 -16.05 32.23 -47.66
N PRO A 84 -16.84 33.09 -48.32
CA PRO A 84 -18.28 32.92 -48.39
C PRO A 84 -18.63 31.80 -49.39
N GLY A 85 -18.76 30.57 -48.89
CA GLY A 85 -19.35 29.44 -49.60
C GLY A 85 -20.89 29.49 -49.60
N PRO A 86 -21.56 28.96 -50.65
CA PRO A 86 -22.95 29.27 -50.96
C PRO A 86 -23.94 28.72 -49.94
N ARG A 87 -24.90 29.56 -49.55
CA ARG A 87 -26.02 29.21 -48.67
C ARG A 87 -26.94 28.19 -49.35
N LEU A 88 -27.05 27.00 -48.77
CA LEU A 88 -28.01 25.98 -49.20
C LEU A 88 -29.37 26.23 -48.52
N ILE A 89 -30.33 26.59 -49.37
CA ILE A 89 -31.75 26.74 -49.08
C ILE A 89 -32.42 25.36 -49.17
N SER A 90 -33.36 25.10 -48.24
CA SER A 90 -34.37 24.03 -48.25
C SER A 90 -33.93 22.56 -48.15
N GLY A 91 -34.17 21.99 -46.97
CA GLY A 91 -35.20 20.95 -46.84
C GLY A 91 -34.97 19.58 -47.48
N ARG A 92 -33.73 19.15 -47.72
CA ARG A 92 -33.43 17.76 -48.13
C ARG A 92 -32.15 17.25 -47.48
N SER A 93 -32.32 16.38 -46.48
CA SER A 93 -31.22 15.60 -45.91
C SER A 93 -30.73 14.58 -46.94
N TYR A 94 -29.56 14.82 -47.52
CA TYR A 94 -28.88 13.84 -48.36
C TYR A 94 -28.02 12.95 -47.46
N GLN A 95 -28.49 11.74 -47.18
CA GLN A 95 -27.63 10.71 -46.59
C GLN A 95 -27.35 9.68 -47.70
N PRO A 96 -26.08 9.46 -48.10
CA PRO A 96 -25.77 8.49 -49.14
C PRO A 96 -26.13 7.09 -48.62
N PRO A 97 -26.85 6.25 -49.41
CA PRO A 97 -27.50 5.06 -48.87
C PRO A 97 -26.59 3.84 -48.65
N ARG A 98 -25.28 3.88 -48.94
CA ARG A 98 -24.36 2.77 -48.62
C ARG A 98 -22.93 3.23 -48.33
N ILE A 99 -22.33 2.65 -47.29
CA ILE A 99 -20.91 2.73 -46.97
C ILE A 99 -20.21 1.61 -47.75
N PRO A 100 -19.18 1.89 -48.58
CA PRO A 100 -18.45 0.83 -49.27
C PRO A 100 -17.72 -0.05 -48.24
N GLN A 101 -17.81 -1.37 -48.40
CA GLN A 101 -17.21 -2.35 -47.47
C GLN A 101 -15.78 -2.77 -47.84
N TYR A 102 -15.07 -2.01 -48.67
CA TYR A 102 -13.67 -2.29 -48.99
C TYR A 102 -12.85 -1.00 -48.97
N VAL A 103 -11.73 -1.06 -48.24
CA VAL A 103 -10.66 -0.07 -48.28
C VAL A 103 -9.54 -0.72 -49.08
N ASP A 104 -9.11 -0.07 -50.16
CA ASP A 104 -8.00 -0.54 -50.97
C ASP A 104 -6.76 -0.79 -50.10
N THR A 105 -6.37 -2.06 -50.00
CA THR A 105 -5.07 -2.49 -49.45
C THR A 105 -4.17 -2.84 -50.63
N THR A 106 -3.86 -1.84 -51.44
CA THR A 106 -2.80 -1.97 -52.45
C THR A 106 -1.46 -1.89 -51.71
N PRO A 107 -0.62 -2.95 -51.73
CA PRO A 107 0.76 -2.84 -51.29
C PRO A 107 1.52 -2.12 -52.41
N ASP A 108 1.70 -0.82 -52.28
CA ASP A 108 2.55 -0.08 -53.20
C ASP A 108 4.00 -0.03 -52.67
N ALA A 109 4.93 -0.27 -53.60
CA ALA A 109 6.39 -0.24 -53.51
C ALA A 109 7.15 -1.44 -52.87
N ALA A 110 7.48 -2.41 -53.74
CA ALA A 110 8.80 -3.05 -53.74
C ALA A 110 9.63 -2.47 -54.94
N PRO A 111 10.97 -2.47 -54.87
CA PRO A 111 11.85 -1.43 -55.43
C PRO A 111 12.25 -1.65 -56.91
N PRO A 112 12.77 -0.63 -57.62
CA PRO A 112 13.41 -0.84 -58.91
C PRO A 112 14.83 -1.41 -58.73
N THR A 113 15.05 -2.60 -59.28
CA THR A 113 16.35 -3.20 -59.62
C THR A 113 16.74 -2.77 -61.03
N ILE A 114 17.89 -2.13 -61.25
CA ILE A 114 18.83 -2.40 -62.37
C ILE A 114 20.24 -1.91 -61.98
N GLY A 115 21.23 -2.81 -62.04
CA GLY A 115 22.66 -2.51 -61.90
C GLY A 115 23.48 -3.80 -61.94
N GLU A 116 24.01 -4.12 -63.13
CA GLU A 116 24.71 -5.34 -63.55
C GLU A 116 25.99 -5.71 -62.75
N GLU A 117 26.27 -7.02 -62.73
CA GLU A 117 27.41 -7.81 -62.20
C GLU A 117 28.84 -7.39 -62.67
N PRO A 118 29.99 -7.90 -62.13
CA PRO A 118 30.24 -9.33 -61.80
C PRO A 118 31.23 -9.72 -60.67
N GLY A 119 31.09 -10.97 -60.19
CA GLY A 119 32.15 -11.94 -59.78
C GLY A 119 33.14 -11.55 -58.68
N ILE A 120 33.41 -12.37 -57.64
CA ILE A 120 34.23 -13.59 -57.72
C ILE A 120 33.98 -14.48 -56.47
N SER A 121 33.73 -15.75 -56.76
CA SER A 121 33.95 -17.00 -56.01
C SER A 121 33.77 -17.06 -54.49
N ASN A 122 32.65 -17.66 -54.15
CA ASN A 122 32.47 -18.62 -53.06
C ASN A 122 33.29 -19.92 -53.25
N GLU A 123 34.15 -20.27 -52.29
CA GLU A 123 34.57 -21.67 -52.12
C GLU A 123 34.91 -22.05 -50.66
N LYS A 124 34.19 -23.08 -50.17
CA LYS A 124 34.55 -24.20 -49.26
C LYS A 124 35.70 -23.97 -48.26
N ARG A 125 35.65 -24.42 -47.00
CA ARG A 125 35.28 -25.76 -46.54
C ARG A 125 35.34 -25.79 -45.02
N SER A 126 34.48 -26.64 -44.46
CA SER A 126 34.43 -27.05 -43.06
C SER A 126 35.66 -27.87 -42.61
N LEU A 127 35.85 -27.88 -41.28
CA LEU A 127 36.54 -28.85 -40.40
C LEU A 127 38.03 -28.64 -40.05
N GLY A 128 38.29 -28.38 -38.76
CA GLY A 128 39.61 -28.44 -38.11
C GLY A 128 39.56 -28.06 -36.63
N TRP A 129 39.55 -29.08 -35.77
CA TRP A 129 39.73 -29.16 -34.31
C TRP A 129 40.70 -28.15 -33.67
N ASP A 130 40.29 -27.46 -32.60
CA ASP A 130 41.20 -26.97 -31.55
C ASP A 130 40.50 -26.80 -30.17
N VAL A 131 40.75 -27.80 -29.32
CA VAL A 131 41.16 -27.72 -27.91
C VAL A 131 40.49 -26.67 -26.98
N GLY A 132 39.61 -27.20 -26.13
CA GLY A 132 39.67 -27.02 -24.67
C GLY A 132 39.51 -25.62 -24.07
N GLU A 133 38.27 -25.15 -23.89
CA GLU A 133 37.98 -24.25 -22.76
C GLU A 133 36.55 -24.49 -22.26
N ARG A 134 36.45 -25.17 -21.11
CA ARG A 134 35.22 -25.20 -20.30
C ARG A 134 35.01 -23.80 -19.77
N ARG A 135 34.34 -22.95 -20.54
CA ARG A 135 33.75 -21.73 -20.01
C ARG A 135 32.51 -22.16 -19.24
N GLU A 136 32.63 -22.11 -17.91
CA GLU A 136 31.47 -22.04 -17.04
C GLU A 136 30.48 -21.07 -17.65
N SER A 137 29.33 -21.63 -18.03
CA SER A 137 28.15 -20.88 -18.39
C SER A 137 27.82 -19.99 -17.19
N VAL A 138 28.35 -18.77 -17.20
CA VAL A 138 27.74 -17.66 -16.49
C VAL A 138 26.38 -17.56 -17.15
N ALA A 139 25.38 -18.16 -16.50
CA ALA A 139 24.00 -17.99 -16.88
C ALA A 139 23.80 -16.48 -16.94
N ASN A 140 23.70 -15.96 -18.16
CA ASN A 140 23.31 -14.58 -18.37
C ASN A 140 21.93 -14.52 -17.72
N ILE A 141 21.85 -13.91 -16.53
CA ILE A 141 20.59 -13.65 -15.86
C ILE A 141 19.94 -12.59 -16.72
N VAL A 142 19.30 -13.01 -17.81
CA VAL A 142 18.43 -12.17 -18.60
C VAL A 142 17.34 -11.77 -17.62
N PRO A 143 17.27 -10.49 -17.20
CA PRO A 143 16.20 -10.07 -16.32
C PRO A 143 14.87 -10.41 -17.01
N PRO A 144 13.88 -10.91 -16.26
CA PRO A 144 12.58 -11.21 -16.84
C PRO A 144 12.07 -9.95 -17.57
N PRO A 145 11.45 -10.11 -18.75
CA PRO A 145 10.93 -8.98 -19.53
C PRO A 145 10.06 -8.09 -18.64
N PRO A 146 10.07 -6.76 -18.85
CA PRO A 146 9.37 -5.81 -17.98
C PRO A 146 7.89 -6.17 -17.89
N SER A 147 7.50 -6.78 -16.78
CA SER A 147 6.12 -7.11 -16.47
C SER A 147 5.41 -5.81 -16.12
N VAL A 148 4.29 -5.50 -16.78
CA VAL A 148 3.47 -4.34 -16.42
C VAL A 148 3.13 -4.43 -14.92
N PRO A 149 3.52 -3.41 -14.11
CA PRO A 149 3.24 -3.41 -12.67
C PRO A 149 1.74 -3.58 -12.43
N ARG A 150 1.37 -4.53 -11.58
CA ARG A 150 -0.03 -4.75 -11.23
C ARG A 150 -0.42 -3.85 -10.09
N LYS A 151 -1.55 -3.16 -10.21
CA LYS A 151 -2.09 -2.33 -9.13
C LYS A 151 -2.69 -3.22 -8.05
N ILE A 152 -2.20 -3.09 -6.82
CA ILE A 152 -2.73 -3.79 -5.64
C ILE A 152 -3.25 -2.76 -4.64
N SER A 153 -4.29 -3.13 -3.90
CA SER A 153 -4.86 -2.27 -2.87
C SER A 153 -3.85 -1.97 -1.75
N LYS A 154 -3.93 -0.76 -1.20
CA LYS A 154 -3.04 -0.28 -0.14
C LYS A 154 -3.03 -1.21 1.09
N GLY A 155 -4.20 -1.67 1.54
CA GLY A 155 -4.31 -2.50 2.73
C GLY A 155 -3.61 -3.86 2.63
N VAL A 156 -3.55 -4.44 1.42
CA VAL A 156 -2.79 -5.68 1.18
C VAL A 156 -1.30 -5.39 1.26
N MET A 157 -0.84 -4.28 0.67
CA MET A 157 0.57 -3.93 0.71
C MET A 157 1.08 -3.54 2.10
N ASP A 158 0.25 -2.88 2.91
CA ASP A 158 0.59 -2.57 4.29
C ASP A 158 0.79 -3.84 5.13
N ALA A 159 0.01 -4.91 4.87
CA ALA A 159 0.17 -6.20 5.54
C ALA A 159 1.43 -6.97 5.10
N LEU A 160 1.95 -6.68 3.90
CA LEU A 160 3.15 -7.30 3.34
C LEU A 160 4.43 -6.53 3.72
N LEU A 161 4.36 -5.46 4.51
CA LEU A 161 5.54 -4.70 4.93
C LEU A 161 6.36 -5.48 5.96
N ILE A 162 7.56 -5.93 5.58
CA ILE A 162 8.48 -6.70 6.43
C ILE A 162 9.31 -5.75 7.31
N HIS A 163 9.84 -4.70 6.70
CA HIS A 163 10.73 -3.76 7.37
C HIS A 163 10.31 -2.33 7.07
N ARG A 164 10.01 -1.58 8.14
CA ARG A 164 9.61 -0.18 8.08
C ARG A 164 10.64 0.68 8.79
N VAL A 165 11.20 1.63 8.06
CA VAL A 165 12.03 2.70 8.63
C VAL A 165 11.17 3.94 8.81
N GLN A 166 11.15 4.50 10.01
CA GLN A 166 10.45 5.76 10.26
C GLN A 166 11.22 6.92 9.61
N PRO A 167 10.57 7.82 8.86
CA PRO A 167 11.24 8.99 8.30
C PRO A 167 11.77 9.92 9.37
N GLU A 168 13.02 10.33 9.20
CA GLU A 168 13.64 11.36 10.02
C GLU A 168 12.98 12.71 9.71
N TYR A 169 12.63 13.45 10.76
CA TYR A 169 11.96 14.73 10.60
C TYR A 169 12.99 15.83 10.30
N PRO A 170 12.96 16.50 9.12
CA PRO A 170 13.96 17.49 8.73
C PRO A 170 13.98 18.73 9.63
N LEU A 171 15.19 19.25 9.95
CA LEU A 171 15.33 20.46 10.78
C LEU A 171 14.56 21.66 10.21
N ALA A 172 14.59 21.86 8.89
CA ALA A 172 13.87 22.94 8.23
C ALA A 172 12.35 22.89 8.51
N ALA A 173 11.77 21.69 8.50
CA ALA A 173 10.37 21.50 8.84
C ALA A 173 10.10 21.72 10.35
N ARG A 174 11.09 21.44 11.22
CA ARG A 174 10.93 21.56 12.69
C ARG A 174 10.86 23.02 13.10
N VAL A 175 11.76 23.82 12.54
CA VAL A 175 11.79 25.28 12.77
C VAL A 175 10.46 25.91 12.33
N MET A 176 9.89 25.42 11.23
CA MET A 176 8.62 25.89 10.69
C MET A 176 7.38 25.18 11.28
N ARG A 177 7.57 24.20 12.18
CA ARG A 177 6.52 23.38 12.82
C ARG A 177 5.52 22.77 11.82
N LEU A 178 6.03 22.24 10.71
CA LEU A 178 5.20 21.75 9.60
C LEU A 178 4.76 20.30 9.81
N SER A 179 3.50 20.06 10.15
CA SER A 179 2.91 18.72 10.08
C SER A 179 2.26 18.48 8.72
N GLY A 180 2.07 17.21 8.37
CA GLY A 180 1.36 16.87 7.14
C GLY A 180 1.60 15.45 6.66
N THR A 181 0.99 15.14 5.53
CA THR A 181 1.03 13.81 4.94
C THR A 181 1.66 13.87 3.55
N VAL A 182 2.52 12.92 3.24
CA VAL A 182 3.15 12.74 1.94
C VAL A 182 2.60 11.47 1.30
N ASN A 183 2.01 11.61 0.12
CA ASN A 183 1.52 10.49 -0.69
C ASN A 183 2.51 10.18 -1.80
N LEU A 184 2.91 8.92 -1.86
CA LEU A 184 3.89 8.40 -2.81
C LEU A 184 3.26 7.26 -3.60
N ARG A 185 3.55 7.19 -4.89
CA ARG A 185 3.35 5.99 -5.69
C ARG A 185 4.66 5.21 -5.70
N ALA A 186 4.59 3.93 -5.40
CA ALA A 186 5.74 3.05 -5.35
C ALA A 186 5.53 1.84 -6.25
N ILE A 187 6.60 1.42 -6.94
CA ILE A 187 6.66 0.12 -7.60
C ILE A 187 7.55 -0.79 -6.78
N ILE A 188 6.96 -1.89 -6.32
CA ILE A 188 7.62 -2.92 -5.53
C ILE A 188 8.04 -4.03 -6.48
N GLY A 189 9.33 -4.35 -6.47
CA GLY A 189 9.93 -5.36 -7.31
C GLY A 189 9.55 -6.77 -6.90
N THR A 190 9.90 -7.73 -7.76
CA THR A 190 9.76 -9.18 -7.50
C THR A 190 10.57 -9.67 -6.29
N ASP A 191 11.57 -8.90 -5.88
CA ASP A 191 12.44 -9.12 -4.72
C ASP A 191 11.90 -8.44 -3.43
N GLY A 192 10.83 -7.66 -3.52
CA GLY A 192 10.24 -6.97 -2.38
C GLY A 192 10.91 -5.63 -2.03
N ALA A 193 11.95 -5.22 -2.76
CA ALA A 193 12.48 -3.86 -2.66
C ALA A 193 11.62 -2.87 -3.44
N VAL A 194 11.64 -1.61 -3.00
CA VAL A 194 11.02 -0.50 -3.72
C VAL A 194 11.93 -0.08 -4.86
N ARG A 195 11.48 -0.25 -6.11
CA ARG A 195 12.26 0.07 -7.33
C ARG A 195 12.05 1.50 -7.80
N GLU A 196 10.80 1.92 -7.86
CA GLU A 196 10.44 3.26 -8.33
C GLU A 196 9.59 3.96 -7.27
N LEU A 197 9.84 5.26 -7.10
CA LEU A 197 9.06 6.14 -6.23
C LEU A 197 8.73 7.42 -6.98
N GLN A 198 7.44 7.73 -7.06
CA GLN A 198 6.95 9.01 -7.54
C GLN A 198 6.17 9.72 -6.44
N VAL A 199 6.44 11.01 -6.29
CA VAL A 199 5.69 11.87 -5.37
C VAL A 199 4.37 12.26 -6.03
N LEU A 200 3.26 11.97 -5.36
CA LEU A 200 1.93 12.37 -5.81
C LEU A 200 1.52 13.69 -5.19
N SER A 201 1.69 13.82 -3.88
CA SER A 201 1.39 15.06 -3.14
C SER A 201 2.10 15.10 -1.79
N GLY A 202 2.31 16.30 -1.26
CA GLY A 202 2.94 16.52 0.04
C GLY A 202 3.73 17.82 0.09
N ASN A 203 4.16 18.21 1.30
CA ASN A 203 5.01 19.38 1.48
C ASN A 203 6.45 19.07 0.99
N ALA A 204 7.02 19.94 0.16
CA ALA A 204 8.35 19.78 -0.42
C ALA A 204 9.46 19.54 0.63
N LEU A 205 9.34 20.14 1.81
CA LEU A 205 10.31 19.96 2.90
C LEU A 205 10.23 18.56 3.53
N LEU A 206 9.06 17.92 3.51
CA LEU A 206 8.83 16.58 4.07
C LEU A 206 9.09 15.46 3.04
N VAL A 207 8.94 15.77 1.75
CA VAL A 207 9.05 14.80 0.65
C VAL A 207 10.41 14.11 0.63
N ASN A 208 11.51 14.85 0.79
CA ASN A 208 12.85 14.25 0.74
C ASN A 208 13.08 13.24 1.87
N ALA A 209 12.63 13.56 3.08
CA ALA A 209 12.68 12.64 4.22
C ALA A 209 11.80 11.41 4.00
N ALA A 210 10.60 11.59 3.46
CA ALA A 210 9.70 10.49 3.12
C ALA A 210 10.33 9.55 2.09
N LEU A 211 10.92 10.10 1.02
CA LEU A 211 11.60 9.32 -0.02
C LEU A 211 12.79 8.54 0.54
N ALA A 212 13.63 9.16 1.37
CA ALA A 212 14.79 8.50 1.97
C ALA A 212 14.38 7.31 2.84
N ALA A 213 13.33 7.46 3.64
CA ALA A 213 12.82 6.40 4.50
C ALA A 213 12.19 5.26 3.70
N VAL A 214 11.29 5.58 2.76
CA VAL A 214 10.55 4.57 1.99
C VAL A 214 11.46 3.76 1.07
N ARG A 215 12.57 4.32 0.59
CA ARG A 215 13.60 3.56 -0.16
C ARG A 215 14.20 2.40 0.64
N GLN A 216 14.24 2.53 1.97
CA GLN A 216 14.79 1.52 2.87
C GLN A 216 13.75 0.50 3.33
N TRP A 217 12.49 0.67 2.93
CA TRP A 217 11.45 -0.30 3.26
C TRP A 217 11.64 -1.59 2.48
N ARG A 218 11.20 -2.69 3.09
CA ARG A 218 11.20 -4.01 2.46
C ARG A 218 9.82 -4.61 2.61
N TYR A 219 9.28 -5.07 1.49
CA TYR A 219 8.00 -5.75 1.39
C TYR A 219 8.22 -7.23 1.12
N GLN A 220 7.21 -8.02 1.45
CA GLN A 220 7.13 -9.41 1.06
C GLN A 220 6.87 -9.50 -0.44
N PRO A 221 7.67 -10.28 -1.20
CA PRO A 221 7.42 -10.51 -2.61
C PRO A 221 6.02 -11.03 -2.89
N THR A 222 5.24 -10.28 -3.66
CA THR A 222 3.92 -10.72 -4.09
C THR A 222 4.09 -11.76 -5.20
N ARG A 223 3.54 -12.95 -4.96
CA ARG A 223 3.52 -14.04 -5.95
C ARG A 223 2.11 -14.23 -6.47
N LEU A 224 1.95 -14.25 -7.79
CA LEU A 224 0.70 -14.59 -8.47
C LEU A 224 0.92 -15.87 -9.26
N SER A 225 0.09 -16.89 -9.01
CA SER A 225 0.21 -18.19 -9.69
C SER A 225 1.63 -18.75 -9.66
N SER A 226 2.28 -18.68 -8.49
CA SER A 226 3.67 -19.10 -8.21
C SER A 226 4.79 -18.27 -8.85
N GLN A 227 4.49 -17.23 -9.64
CA GLN A 227 5.49 -16.33 -10.22
C GLN A 227 5.56 -15.02 -9.44
N PRO A 228 6.75 -14.47 -9.17
CA PRO A 228 6.86 -13.16 -8.53
C PRO A 228 6.49 -12.07 -9.55
N VAL A 229 5.71 -11.08 -9.11
CA VAL A 229 5.19 -10.02 -9.99
C VAL A 229 5.48 -8.65 -9.38
N GLU A 230 5.79 -7.66 -10.23
CA GLU A 230 5.94 -6.27 -9.82
C GLU A 230 4.59 -5.63 -9.50
N VAL A 231 4.55 -4.84 -8.43
CA VAL A 231 3.31 -4.28 -7.88
C VAL A 231 3.40 -2.77 -7.78
N GLU A 232 2.38 -2.09 -8.28
CA GLU A 232 2.18 -0.65 -8.06
C GLU A 232 1.27 -0.44 -6.85
N THR A 233 1.69 0.42 -5.93
CA THR A 233 0.91 0.78 -4.74
C THR A 233 1.06 2.24 -4.35
N HIS A 234 0.16 2.71 -3.48
CA HIS A 234 0.17 4.05 -2.92
C HIS A 234 0.53 4.00 -1.43
N ILE A 235 1.63 4.67 -1.08
CA ILE A 235 2.16 4.77 0.28
C ILE A 235 1.81 6.16 0.82
N THR A 236 1.29 6.18 2.05
CA THR A 236 0.98 7.42 2.75
C THR A 236 1.87 7.52 3.98
N VAL A 237 2.70 8.55 4.05
CA VAL A 237 3.61 8.82 5.16
C VAL A 237 3.12 10.04 5.92
N THR A 238 2.76 9.87 7.19
CA THR A 238 2.28 10.95 8.04
C THR A 238 3.41 11.48 8.91
N PHE A 239 3.61 12.79 8.90
CA PHE A 239 4.52 13.53 9.77
C PHE A 239 3.71 14.30 10.80
N VAL A 240 3.89 13.93 12.07
CA VAL A 240 3.38 14.68 13.22
C VAL A 240 4.55 15.44 13.85
N PHE A 241 4.30 16.67 14.25
CA PHE A 241 5.25 17.46 15.02
C PHE A 241 4.94 17.21 16.50
N GLU A 242 5.91 16.67 17.23
CA GLU A 242 5.85 16.47 18.69
C GLU A 242 6.56 17.62 19.42
#